data_AF-A0A8X7WZR4-F1
#
_entry.id   AF-A0A8X7WZR4-F1
#
_cell.length_a   1.000
_cell.length_b   1.000
_cell.length_c   1.000
_cell.angle_alpha   90.00
_cell.angle_beta   90.00
_cell.angle_gamma   90.00
#
_symmetry.space_group_name_H-M   'P 1'
#
loop_
_entity.id
_entity.type
_entity.pdbx_description
1 polymer ?
#
loop_
_entity_poly.entity_id
_entity_poly.type
_entity_poly.pdbx_seq_one_letter_code
_entity_poly.pdbx_strand_id
1 'polypeptide(L)'
;MSETCSSISGNQRSSSEQQRTRRSWAMVQEVGRLSGTQYLLYDVNPPEGFNLRRDVFIRMASLMKALLKKGPWVLVLPPWGRLYHWQTPDIYQVRIPWGDFFDLDSLNMNIPVIEYEHFIAESGGPFIEQVYVLQNYAEGWTDGKWEEKVDERPCIEQLMYSKDKQGYYRSVMLDRAETLLHDHYGAKDYWDTRRSMVFAKHLRLVGDEFRSRYLDSNDVDDKTDYNEDWTKRKIRSGYAKGGPYLAIHLRRKDFLWGHREDVPSLPAAVNTIRDIMKKHKLDKVFIATDADDDELEKISKLLPEMRRYEPTWEEMELYKDGGVAIIDQWICAHARLAFIRFSDTSLAEIAVTEMDGKRLHGRTINVSIVRTLGYRKHSALWSESGAEYGMRDKRSSSSKYTHSPGAAVGASMAAKRQRQKLSDVSRSLDVLYTGYESYTKIMNKLIELHPDIELQKITETLASLRKELKGSLYGLYLSNIVETVSAKLYKSLA
;
A
#
# COMPACT_ATOMS: atom_id res chain seq x y z
N MET A 1 -34.56 -4.97 -15.99
CA MET A 1 -34.92 -6.06 -15.07
C MET A 1 -33.73 -6.30 -14.17
N SER A 2 -33.96 -6.43 -12.86
CA SER A 2 -33.02 -6.88 -11.81
C SER A 2 -31.52 -6.72 -12.08
N GLU A 3 -30.93 -5.69 -11.49
CA GLU A 3 -29.50 -5.65 -11.17
C GLU A 3 -29.26 -6.56 -9.96
N THR A 4 -28.27 -7.46 -10.02
CA THR A 4 -28.06 -8.53 -9.04
C THR A 4 -26.66 -8.52 -8.43
N CYS A 5 -26.60 -8.88 -7.14
CA CYS A 5 -25.39 -9.02 -6.34
C CYS A 5 -25.27 -10.47 -5.83
N SER A 6 -24.05 -10.95 -5.54
CA SER A 6 -23.81 -12.39 -5.23
C SER A 6 -22.53 -12.60 -4.43
N SER A 7 -22.55 -13.40 -3.37
CA SER A 7 -21.40 -13.65 -2.46
C SER A 7 -21.09 -15.15 -2.30
N ILE A 8 -19.81 -15.53 -2.11
CA ILE A 8 -19.29 -16.85 -2.53
C ILE A 8 -18.48 -17.60 -1.44
N SER A 9 -18.62 -18.93 -1.33
CA SER A 9 -17.51 -19.90 -1.18
C SER A 9 -17.95 -21.38 -1.35
N GLY A 10 -16.98 -22.29 -1.56
CA GLY A 10 -17.17 -23.75 -1.74
C GLY A 10 -16.02 -24.46 -2.50
N ASN A 11 -15.66 -25.71 -2.15
CA ASN A 11 -14.44 -26.44 -2.58
C ASN A 11 -14.76 -27.99 -2.64
N GLN A 12 -14.04 -29.00 -3.18
CA GLN A 12 -12.63 -29.34 -3.56
C GLN A 12 -12.63 -30.22 -4.88
N ARG A 13 -11.65 -31.06 -5.33
CA ARG A 13 -10.34 -31.55 -4.82
C ARG A 13 -9.25 -31.72 -5.94
N SER A 14 -8.63 -32.87 -6.20
CA SER A 14 -7.32 -33.01 -6.92
C SER A 14 -7.28 -34.18 -7.94
N SER A 15 -6.29 -34.43 -8.82
CA SER A 15 -4.85 -34.03 -8.98
C SER A 15 -4.45 -34.13 -10.49
N SER A 16 -3.20 -34.11 -11.03
CA SER A 16 -1.78 -34.17 -10.57
C SER A 16 -0.82 -33.58 -11.64
N GLU A 17 0.52 -33.61 -11.47
CA GLU A 17 1.49 -32.91 -12.35
C GLU A 17 2.92 -33.52 -12.33
N GLN A 18 3.59 -33.71 -13.50
CA GLN A 18 5.06 -33.91 -13.61
C GLN A 18 5.66 -33.88 -15.05
N GLN A 19 5.84 -32.71 -15.70
CA GLN A 19 6.72 -32.58 -16.92
C GLN A 19 7.07 -31.12 -17.34
N ARG A 20 7.17 -30.16 -16.41
CA ARG A 20 6.91 -28.72 -16.70
C ARG A 20 8.09 -27.75 -16.45
N THR A 21 9.31 -28.09 -16.85
CA THR A 21 10.53 -27.26 -16.55
C THR A 21 11.26 -26.64 -17.75
N ARG A 22 10.71 -26.73 -18.97
CA ARG A 22 11.24 -26.06 -20.19
C ARG A 22 10.18 -25.29 -21.00
N ARG A 23 8.99 -25.05 -20.43
CA ARG A 23 7.80 -24.55 -21.15
C ARG A 23 7.36 -23.12 -20.84
N SER A 24 7.78 -22.48 -19.75
CA SER A 24 7.13 -21.27 -19.19
C SER A 24 6.86 -20.16 -20.22
N TRP A 25 7.90 -19.67 -20.91
CA TRP A 25 7.77 -18.56 -21.87
C TRP A 25 6.95 -18.89 -23.12
N ALA A 26 6.94 -20.14 -23.58
CA ALA A 26 6.06 -20.57 -24.67
C ALA A 26 4.61 -20.73 -24.20
N MET A 27 4.42 -21.31 -23.01
CA MET A 27 3.13 -21.67 -22.44
C MET A 27 2.22 -20.46 -22.19
N VAL A 28 2.79 -19.28 -21.88
CA VAL A 28 2.00 -18.04 -21.72
C VAL A 28 1.41 -17.59 -23.06
N GLN A 29 2.22 -17.50 -24.13
CA GLN A 29 1.73 -17.16 -25.47
C GLN A 29 0.81 -18.22 -26.08
N GLU A 30 0.89 -19.48 -25.60
CA GLU A 30 0.05 -20.59 -26.04
C GLU A 30 -1.32 -20.55 -25.32
N VAL A 31 -1.37 -20.30 -24.01
CA VAL A 31 -2.62 -20.22 -23.22
C VAL A 31 -3.49 -19.01 -23.60
N GLY A 32 -2.89 -17.84 -23.84
CA GLY A 32 -3.62 -16.65 -24.33
C GLY A 32 -4.17 -16.80 -25.75
N ARG A 33 -3.72 -17.81 -26.50
CA ARG A 33 -4.20 -18.13 -27.87
C ARG A 33 -5.19 -19.29 -27.96
N LEU A 34 -5.45 -20.00 -26.87
CA LEU A 34 -6.40 -21.11 -26.87
C LEU A 34 -7.84 -20.60 -26.74
N SER A 35 -8.69 -20.97 -27.70
CA SER A 35 -10.13 -20.70 -27.65
C SER A 35 -10.76 -21.40 -26.45
N GLY A 36 -11.20 -20.62 -25.44
CA GLY A 36 -11.87 -21.13 -24.24
C GLY A 36 -11.19 -20.80 -22.91
N THR A 37 -10.04 -20.13 -22.92
CA THR A 37 -9.44 -19.55 -21.69
C THR A 37 -10.39 -18.51 -21.07
N GLN A 38 -10.72 -18.67 -19.79
CA GLN A 38 -11.57 -17.75 -19.02
C GLN A 38 -10.73 -16.84 -18.12
N TYR A 39 -11.17 -15.59 -17.96
CA TYR A 39 -10.49 -14.58 -17.15
C TYR A 39 -11.30 -14.28 -15.89
N LEU A 40 -10.64 -14.31 -14.73
CA LEU A 40 -11.19 -13.85 -13.46
C LEU A 40 -10.55 -12.50 -13.09
N LEU A 41 -11.38 -11.48 -12.91
CA LEU A 41 -11.03 -10.18 -12.39
C LEU A 41 -11.56 -10.05 -10.96
N TYR A 42 -10.98 -9.15 -10.16
CA TYR A 42 -11.56 -8.76 -8.87
C TYR A 42 -11.17 -7.33 -8.48
N ASP A 43 -11.95 -6.71 -7.61
CA ASP A 43 -11.51 -5.54 -6.84
C ASP A 43 -11.97 -5.68 -5.38
N VAL A 44 -11.51 -4.77 -4.53
CA VAL A 44 -11.67 -4.72 -3.09
C VAL A 44 -12.23 -3.35 -2.73
N ASN A 45 -13.03 -3.28 -1.67
CA ASN A 45 -13.60 -2.03 -1.14
C ASN A 45 -12.58 -0.86 -1.14
N PRO A 46 -12.89 0.33 -1.73
CA PRO A 46 -11.92 1.41 -1.95
C PRO A 46 -11.12 1.91 -0.73
N PRO A 47 -11.65 1.95 0.51
CA PRO A 47 -10.86 2.30 1.70
C PRO A 47 -9.72 1.32 2.01
N GLU A 48 -9.78 0.08 1.53
CA GLU A 48 -8.88 -1.00 1.96
C GLU A 48 -7.44 -0.82 1.49
N GLY A 49 -6.52 -0.79 2.45
CA GLY A 49 -5.11 -0.52 2.23
C GLY A 49 -4.34 -1.65 1.53
N PHE A 50 -3.16 -1.29 1.04
CA PHE A 50 -2.24 -2.14 0.28
C PHE A 50 -2.05 -3.55 0.87
N ASN A 51 -1.89 -3.64 2.20
CA ASN A 51 -1.63 -4.91 2.87
C ASN A 51 -2.85 -5.82 3.01
N LEU A 52 -4.09 -5.29 3.09
CA LEU A 52 -5.28 -6.15 3.04
C LEU A 52 -5.55 -6.65 1.62
N ARG A 53 -5.35 -5.80 0.60
CA ARG A 53 -5.47 -6.20 -0.81
C ARG A 53 -4.51 -7.34 -1.18
N ARG A 54 -3.32 -7.38 -0.58
CA ARG A 54 -2.38 -8.52 -0.65
C ARG A 54 -2.88 -9.79 0.02
N ASP A 55 -3.67 -9.69 1.09
CA ASP A 55 -4.32 -10.86 1.71
C ASP A 55 -5.51 -11.36 0.88
N VAL A 56 -6.33 -10.45 0.34
CA VAL A 56 -7.44 -10.80 -0.57
C VAL A 56 -6.93 -11.50 -1.83
N PHE A 57 -5.76 -11.11 -2.37
CA PHE A 57 -5.09 -11.88 -3.43
C PHE A 57 -4.88 -13.36 -3.06
N ILE A 58 -4.56 -13.68 -1.80
CA ILE A 58 -4.36 -15.07 -1.37
C ILE A 58 -5.68 -15.85 -1.38
N ARG A 59 -6.80 -15.19 -1.03
CA ARG A 59 -8.16 -15.73 -1.10
C ARG A 59 -8.56 -15.98 -2.56
N MET A 60 -8.38 -14.98 -3.43
CA MET A 60 -8.64 -15.05 -4.87
C MET A 60 -7.80 -16.13 -5.57
N ALA A 61 -6.52 -16.26 -5.22
CA ALA A 61 -5.66 -17.31 -5.74
C ALA A 61 -6.06 -18.72 -5.25
N SER A 62 -6.71 -18.83 -4.10
CA SER A 62 -7.28 -20.09 -3.60
C SER A 62 -8.54 -20.47 -4.38
N LEU A 63 -9.40 -19.51 -4.72
CA LEU A 63 -10.51 -19.69 -5.66
C LEU A 63 -10.00 -20.08 -7.06
N MET A 64 -8.93 -19.45 -7.56
CA MET A 64 -8.28 -19.85 -8.83
C MET A 64 -7.78 -21.30 -8.79
N LYS A 65 -7.17 -21.73 -7.68
CA LYS A 65 -6.80 -23.14 -7.47
C LYS A 65 -8.01 -24.08 -7.44
N ALA A 66 -9.24 -23.60 -7.23
CA ALA A 66 -10.47 -24.37 -7.43
C ALA A 66 -10.93 -24.36 -8.90
N LEU A 67 -10.99 -23.19 -9.54
CA LEU A 67 -11.42 -23.00 -10.93
C LEU A 67 -10.54 -23.73 -11.95
N LEU A 68 -9.22 -23.78 -11.72
CA LEU A 68 -8.26 -24.52 -12.55
C LEU A 68 -8.50 -26.04 -12.60
N LYS A 69 -9.31 -26.61 -11.68
CA LYS A 69 -9.76 -28.01 -11.74
C LYS A 69 -11.01 -28.21 -12.62
N LYS A 70 -11.57 -27.12 -13.16
CA LYS A 70 -12.80 -27.09 -13.98
C LYS A 70 -12.56 -26.64 -15.42
N GLY A 71 -11.49 -25.88 -15.68
CA GLY A 71 -11.11 -25.44 -17.02
C GLY A 71 -9.87 -24.53 -17.03
N PRO A 72 -9.46 -24.03 -18.21
CA PRO A 72 -8.40 -23.04 -18.32
C PRO A 72 -8.88 -21.69 -17.77
N TRP A 73 -8.25 -21.22 -16.70
CA TRP A 73 -8.52 -19.94 -16.05
C TRP A 73 -7.24 -19.15 -15.84
N VAL A 74 -7.31 -17.83 -16.03
CA VAL A 74 -6.22 -16.88 -15.73
C VAL A 74 -6.74 -15.79 -14.79
N LEU A 75 -5.95 -15.46 -13.77
CA LEU A 75 -6.26 -14.36 -12.86
C LEU A 75 -5.69 -13.07 -13.44
N VAL A 76 -6.57 -12.09 -13.67
CA VAL A 76 -6.15 -10.74 -14.06
C VAL A 76 -5.85 -9.95 -12.79
N LEU A 77 -4.63 -9.41 -12.71
CA LEU A 77 -4.16 -8.67 -11.55
C LEU A 77 -4.75 -7.25 -11.56
N PRO A 78 -5.48 -6.82 -10.51
CA PRO A 78 -6.10 -5.49 -10.48
C PRO A 78 -5.04 -4.40 -10.32
N PRO A 79 -4.99 -3.37 -11.21
CA PRO A 79 -3.99 -2.32 -11.14
C PRO A 79 -4.09 -1.52 -9.83
N TRP A 80 -2.95 -1.22 -9.22
CA TRP A 80 -2.92 -0.48 -7.97
C TRP A 80 -3.21 1.01 -8.18
N GLY A 81 -3.86 1.63 -7.20
CA GLY A 81 -4.11 3.07 -7.18
C GLY A 81 -5.18 3.48 -6.19
N ARG A 82 -5.33 4.79 -5.96
CA ARG A 82 -6.38 5.42 -5.13
C ARG A 82 -6.50 4.91 -3.69
N LEU A 83 -5.49 4.21 -3.16
CA LEU A 83 -5.52 3.66 -1.81
C LEU A 83 -5.50 4.80 -0.78
N TYR A 84 -6.32 4.69 0.28
CA TYR A 84 -6.52 5.77 1.25
C TYR A 84 -5.23 6.26 1.95
N HIS A 85 -4.18 5.42 2.03
CA HIS A 85 -2.88 5.77 2.60
C HIS A 85 -1.83 6.22 1.58
N TRP A 86 -2.10 6.11 0.27
CA TRP A 86 -1.23 6.61 -0.79
C TRP A 86 -1.51 8.09 -0.99
N GLN A 87 -0.90 8.87 -0.11
CA GLN A 87 -1.20 10.27 0.17
C GLN A 87 -0.08 11.22 -0.27
N THR A 88 1.02 10.72 -0.84
CA THR A 88 2.12 11.60 -1.28
C THR A 88 1.60 12.57 -2.36
N PRO A 89 1.57 13.89 -2.09
CA PRO A 89 0.93 14.85 -2.96
C PRO A 89 1.70 15.03 -4.28
N ASP A 90 1.00 15.51 -5.29
CA ASP A 90 1.50 15.80 -6.64
C ASP A 90 2.08 14.61 -7.46
N ILE A 91 2.21 13.40 -6.90
CA ILE A 91 2.57 12.18 -7.64
C ILE A 91 1.31 11.45 -8.12
N TYR A 92 1.23 11.16 -9.43
CA TYR A 92 0.12 10.42 -10.03
C TYR A 92 0.24 8.91 -9.77
N GLN A 93 -0.57 8.39 -8.84
CA GLN A 93 -0.50 7.00 -8.36
C GLN A 93 -1.79 6.22 -8.66
N VAL A 94 -2.07 5.96 -9.95
CA VAL A 94 -3.20 5.13 -10.40
C VAL A 94 -2.83 4.28 -11.62
N ARG A 95 -3.44 3.09 -11.72
CA ARG A 95 -3.16 2.08 -12.76
C ARG A 95 -1.70 1.62 -12.78
N ILE A 96 -1.11 1.46 -11.60
CA ILE A 96 0.23 0.92 -11.42
C ILE A 96 0.17 -0.61 -11.57
N PRO A 97 1.00 -1.24 -12.42
CA PRO A 97 1.01 -2.70 -12.60
C PRO A 97 1.52 -3.43 -11.35
N TRP A 98 1.31 -4.74 -11.28
CA TRP A 98 1.88 -5.56 -10.20
C TRP A 98 3.39 -5.77 -10.33
N GLY A 99 3.94 -5.76 -11.56
CA GLY A 99 5.37 -5.88 -11.82
C GLY A 99 6.26 -4.83 -11.12
N ASP A 100 5.71 -3.66 -10.79
CA ASP A 100 6.40 -2.60 -10.05
C ASP A 100 6.63 -3.00 -8.58
N PHE A 101 5.83 -3.92 -8.04
CA PHE A 101 5.85 -4.32 -6.61
C PHE A 101 6.18 -5.79 -6.38
N PHE A 102 5.85 -6.68 -7.32
CA PHE A 102 5.94 -8.13 -7.20
C PHE A 102 6.57 -8.78 -8.43
N ASP A 103 7.28 -9.88 -8.19
CA ASP A 103 7.89 -10.69 -9.24
C ASP A 103 6.81 -11.57 -9.92
N LEU A 104 6.43 -11.22 -11.16
CA LEU A 104 5.34 -11.87 -11.88
C LEU A 104 5.65 -13.32 -12.27
N ASP A 105 6.92 -13.66 -12.49
CA ASP A 105 7.36 -15.04 -12.71
C ASP A 105 7.13 -15.88 -11.45
N SER A 106 7.50 -15.38 -10.26
CA SER A 106 7.24 -16.02 -8.98
C SER A 106 5.74 -16.25 -8.75
N LEU A 107 4.88 -15.27 -9.04
CA LEU A 107 3.42 -15.45 -8.97
C LEU A 107 2.94 -16.55 -9.94
N ASN A 108 3.43 -16.56 -11.18
CA ASN A 108 3.08 -17.55 -12.20
C ASN A 108 3.53 -18.99 -11.88
N MET A 109 4.50 -19.19 -10.97
CA MET A 109 4.82 -20.53 -10.44
C MET A 109 3.72 -21.10 -9.52
N ASN A 110 2.77 -20.29 -9.04
CA ASN A 110 1.70 -20.72 -8.12
C ASN A 110 0.33 -20.82 -8.80
N ILE A 111 -0.05 -19.83 -9.61
CA ILE A 111 -1.26 -19.79 -10.45
C ILE A 111 -1.00 -18.93 -11.71
N PRO A 112 -1.69 -19.14 -12.85
CA PRO A 112 -1.56 -18.27 -14.00
C PRO A 112 -2.06 -16.85 -13.68
N VAL A 113 -1.19 -15.85 -13.86
CA VAL A 113 -1.52 -14.43 -13.64
C VAL A 113 -1.05 -13.55 -14.80
N ILE A 114 -1.87 -12.55 -15.16
CA ILE A 114 -1.52 -11.50 -16.14
C ILE A 114 -1.89 -10.11 -15.62
N GLU A 115 -1.18 -9.08 -16.09
CA GLU A 115 -1.53 -7.68 -15.85
C GLU A 115 -2.82 -7.30 -16.60
N TYR A 116 -3.57 -6.33 -16.06
CA TYR A 116 -4.82 -5.86 -16.66
C TYR A 116 -4.68 -5.31 -18.09
N GLU A 117 -3.58 -4.61 -18.40
CA GLU A 117 -3.32 -4.11 -19.76
C GLU A 117 -3.01 -5.27 -20.74
N HIS A 118 -2.48 -6.41 -20.27
CA HIS A 118 -2.35 -7.62 -21.10
C HIS A 118 -3.72 -8.27 -21.32
N PHE A 119 -4.57 -8.33 -20.29
CA PHE A 119 -5.96 -8.78 -20.44
C PHE A 119 -6.71 -7.94 -21.50
N ILE A 120 -6.57 -6.61 -21.50
CA ILE A 120 -7.16 -5.73 -22.53
C ILE A 120 -6.66 -6.12 -23.93
N ALA A 121 -5.36 -6.36 -24.08
CA ALA A 121 -4.75 -6.72 -25.36
C ALA A 121 -5.18 -8.13 -25.87
N GLU A 122 -5.31 -9.12 -24.98
CA GLU A 122 -5.66 -10.50 -25.33
C GLU A 122 -7.17 -10.70 -25.54
N SER A 123 -8.02 -10.02 -24.77
CA SER A 123 -9.48 -10.09 -24.89
C SER A 123 -10.07 -9.17 -25.98
N GLY A 124 -9.27 -8.26 -26.53
CA GLY A 124 -9.68 -7.28 -27.55
C GLY A 124 -10.35 -6.01 -27.01
N GLY A 125 -10.35 -5.80 -25.70
CA GLY A 125 -10.75 -4.53 -25.06
C GLY A 125 -11.20 -4.68 -23.59
N PRO A 126 -11.51 -3.58 -22.90
CA PRO A 126 -11.81 -3.58 -21.46
C PRO A 126 -13.26 -4.02 -21.14
N PHE A 127 -13.64 -5.24 -21.53
CA PHE A 127 -15.04 -5.71 -21.47
C PHE A 127 -15.26 -6.83 -20.43
N ILE A 128 -16.18 -6.65 -19.44
CA ILE A 128 -16.27 -7.45 -18.19
C ILE A 128 -17.70 -8.06 -17.94
N GLU A 129 -17.93 -9.40 -18.09
CA GLU A 129 -19.18 -10.18 -18.45
C GLU A 129 -20.27 -10.20 -17.43
N GLN A 130 -19.82 -10.28 -16.19
CA GLN A 130 -20.69 -10.47 -15.07
C GLN A 130 -19.90 -9.88 -13.91
N VAL A 131 -20.32 -8.68 -13.51
CA VAL A 131 -19.81 -8.05 -12.30
C VAL A 131 -20.66 -8.58 -11.15
N TYR A 132 -20.15 -9.58 -10.45
CA TYR A 132 -20.74 -10.04 -9.20
C TYR A 132 -20.18 -9.17 -8.08
N VAL A 133 -21.00 -8.25 -7.57
CA VAL A 133 -20.66 -7.49 -6.36
C VAL A 133 -20.99 -8.35 -5.16
N LEU A 134 -19.96 -8.69 -4.37
CA LEU A 134 -20.14 -9.49 -3.16
C LEU A 134 -20.78 -8.63 -2.05
N GLN A 135 -21.70 -9.22 -1.30
CA GLN A 135 -22.36 -8.57 -0.16
C GLN A 135 -22.70 -9.59 0.93
N ASN A 136 -22.84 -9.13 2.18
CA ASN A 136 -23.38 -9.96 3.24
C ASN A 136 -24.85 -10.31 3.00
N TYR A 137 -25.34 -11.39 3.63
CA TYR A 137 -26.78 -11.65 3.72
C TYR A 137 -27.44 -10.53 4.54
N ALA A 138 -28.53 -9.94 4.02
CA ALA A 138 -29.23 -8.82 4.67
C ALA A 138 -29.89 -9.25 6.00
N GLU A 139 -30.25 -10.52 6.08
CA GLU A 139 -30.76 -11.20 7.28
C GLU A 139 -29.66 -11.53 8.32
N GLY A 140 -28.38 -11.36 7.98
CA GLY A 140 -27.24 -11.70 8.85
C GLY A 140 -27.12 -13.20 9.13
N TRP A 141 -26.72 -13.54 10.35
CA TRP A 141 -26.78 -14.91 10.89
C TRP A 141 -27.25 -14.89 12.34
N THR A 142 -28.05 -15.88 12.74
CA THR A 142 -28.57 -16.03 14.11
C THR A 142 -27.99 -17.28 14.80
N ASP A 143 -28.25 -17.41 16.09
CA ASP A 143 -28.12 -18.67 16.86
C ASP A 143 -26.71 -19.32 16.86
N GLY A 144 -25.67 -18.55 16.54
CA GLY A 144 -24.27 -18.98 16.57
C GLY A 144 -23.85 -19.96 15.45
N LYS A 145 -24.76 -20.34 14.54
CA LYS A 145 -24.46 -21.26 13.43
C LYS A 145 -24.12 -20.47 12.15
N TRP A 146 -22.84 -20.22 11.92
CA TRP A 146 -22.35 -19.78 10.61
C TRP A 146 -22.44 -20.92 9.58
N GLU A 147 -22.66 -20.58 8.31
CA GLU A 147 -22.89 -21.53 7.22
C GLU A 147 -22.29 -20.99 5.91
N GLU A 148 -21.53 -21.84 5.21
CA GLU A 148 -20.91 -21.53 3.92
C GLU A 148 -21.95 -21.67 2.79
N LYS A 149 -22.31 -20.57 2.12
CA LYS A 149 -23.32 -20.54 1.06
C LYS A 149 -23.19 -19.34 0.12
N VAL A 150 -23.87 -19.44 -1.02
CA VAL A 150 -23.89 -18.48 -2.12
C VAL A 150 -25.28 -18.43 -2.74
N ASP A 151 -25.86 -17.23 -2.83
CA ASP A 151 -27.13 -16.95 -3.51
C ASP A 151 -26.99 -15.69 -4.38
N GLU A 152 -27.72 -15.63 -5.50
CA GLU A 152 -28.01 -14.34 -6.15
C GLU A 152 -29.09 -13.61 -5.34
N ARG A 153 -28.84 -12.35 -4.97
CA ARG A 153 -29.75 -11.53 -4.16
C ARG A 153 -29.89 -10.12 -4.74
N PRO A 154 -30.97 -9.39 -4.41
CA PRO A 154 -31.04 -7.95 -4.65
C PRO A 154 -29.88 -7.23 -3.95
N CYS A 155 -29.30 -6.23 -4.61
CA CYS A 155 -28.23 -5.44 -4.03
C CYS A 155 -28.72 -4.60 -2.83
N ILE A 156 -27.98 -4.65 -1.72
CA ILE A 156 -28.31 -3.95 -0.46
C ILE A 156 -27.93 -2.47 -0.57
N GLU A 157 -26.75 -2.19 -1.12
CA GLU A 157 -26.26 -0.83 -1.42
C GLU A 157 -26.54 -0.48 -2.88
N GLN A 158 -26.70 0.81 -3.20
CA GLN A 158 -26.83 1.25 -4.59
C GLN A 158 -25.52 1.01 -5.35
N LEU A 159 -25.59 0.27 -6.46
CA LEU A 159 -24.44 0.01 -7.32
C LEU A 159 -23.83 1.30 -7.87
N MET A 160 -22.49 1.39 -7.84
CA MET A 160 -21.73 2.43 -8.55
C MET A 160 -21.47 2.07 -10.02
N TYR A 161 -21.79 0.85 -10.44
CA TYR A 161 -21.71 0.40 -11.82
C TYR A 161 -22.96 0.81 -12.59
N SER A 162 -22.78 1.25 -13.83
CA SER A 162 -23.86 1.43 -14.80
C SER A 162 -23.45 0.79 -16.13
N LYS A 163 -24.39 0.15 -16.82
CA LYS A 163 -24.14 -0.41 -18.14
C LYS A 163 -23.85 0.71 -19.14
N ASP A 164 -22.91 0.46 -20.04
CA ASP A 164 -22.62 1.39 -21.14
C ASP A 164 -23.78 1.48 -22.15
N LYS A 165 -23.63 2.34 -23.16
CA LYS A 165 -24.63 2.53 -24.23
C LYS A 165 -24.85 1.30 -25.12
N GLN A 166 -24.03 0.26 -24.97
CA GLN A 166 -24.08 -0.99 -25.74
C GLN A 166 -24.60 -2.15 -24.88
N GLY A 167 -24.83 -1.91 -23.58
CA GLY A 167 -25.36 -2.88 -22.62
C GLY A 167 -24.36 -3.96 -22.22
N TYR A 168 -23.07 -3.78 -22.57
CA TYR A 168 -22.09 -4.86 -22.59
C TYR A 168 -21.25 -5.00 -21.34
N TYR A 169 -20.82 -6.25 -21.20
CA TYR A 169 -20.01 -6.86 -20.18
C TYR A 169 -19.43 -8.14 -20.88
N ARG A 170 -18.10 -8.50 -20.88
CA ARG A 170 -17.50 -9.77 -21.46
C ARG A 170 -16.30 -10.59 -20.81
N SER A 171 -15.83 -10.35 -19.57
CA SER A 171 -15.11 -11.32 -18.66
C SER A 171 -15.55 -11.25 -17.16
N VAL A 172 -15.59 -12.35 -16.37
CA VAL A 172 -16.14 -12.31 -14.97
C VAL A 172 -15.31 -11.45 -14.00
N MET A 173 -15.96 -10.60 -13.21
CA MET A 173 -15.36 -9.79 -12.13
C MET A 173 -16.07 -9.97 -10.79
N LEU A 174 -15.29 -10.16 -9.71
CA LEU A 174 -15.79 -10.13 -8.33
C LEU A 174 -15.40 -8.79 -7.65
N ASP A 175 -16.35 -7.89 -7.46
CA ASP A 175 -16.13 -6.68 -6.64
C ASP A 175 -16.46 -6.97 -5.16
N ARG A 176 -15.87 -6.24 -4.22
CA ARG A 176 -15.99 -6.46 -2.77
C ARG A 176 -15.40 -7.80 -2.31
N ALA A 177 -14.31 -8.22 -2.95
CA ALA A 177 -13.64 -9.49 -2.72
C ALA A 177 -13.10 -9.69 -1.28
N GLU A 178 -13.04 -8.63 -0.45
CA GLU A 178 -12.79 -8.74 1.00
C GLU A 178 -13.85 -9.57 1.75
N THR A 179 -15.04 -9.72 1.17
CA THR A 179 -16.16 -10.53 1.72
C THR A 179 -15.83 -12.04 1.74
N LEU A 180 -14.93 -12.51 0.87
CA LEU A 180 -14.47 -13.91 0.86
C LEU A 180 -13.56 -14.17 2.06
N LEU A 181 -13.68 -15.33 2.72
CA LEU A 181 -12.73 -15.79 3.72
C LEU A 181 -11.60 -16.65 3.11
N HIS A 182 -10.60 -17.00 3.90
CA HIS A 182 -9.60 -18.01 3.52
C HIS A 182 -10.17 -19.41 3.68
N ASP A 183 -10.04 -20.27 2.67
CA ASP A 183 -10.46 -21.69 2.68
C ASP A 183 -9.81 -22.47 3.84
N HIS A 184 -8.47 -22.56 3.87
CA HIS A 184 -7.72 -23.12 5.00
C HIS A 184 -6.56 -22.19 5.36
N TYR A 185 -6.81 -21.21 6.23
CA TYR A 185 -5.78 -20.25 6.69
C TYR A 185 -4.58 -20.98 7.32
N GLY A 186 -3.36 -20.56 6.97
CA GLY A 186 -2.12 -21.17 7.47
C GLY A 186 -1.84 -22.60 6.95
N ALA A 187 -2.66 -23.16 6.06
CA ALA A 187 -2.39 -24.44 5.40
C ALA A 187 -1.34 -24.29 4.27
N LYS A 188 -0.92 -25.43 3.69
CA LYS A 188 0.10 -25.46 2.61
C LYS A 188 -0.23 -24.52 1.45
N ASP A 189 -1.45 -24.55 0.94
CA ASP A 189 -1.80 -23.80 -0.28
C ASP A 189 -1.95 -22.29 -0.03
N TYR A 190 -2.30 -21.89 1.20
CA TYR A 190 -2.14 -20.51 1.70
C TYR A 190 -0.66 -20.10 1.70
N TRP A 191 0.22 -20.93 2.30
CA TRP A 191 1.64 -20.62 2.39
C TRP A 191 2.36 -20.60 1.04
N ASP A 192 2.00 -21.46 0.09
CA ASP A 192 2.59 -21.44 -1.24
C ASP A 192 2.20 -20.17 -2.02
N THR A 193 0.93 -19.77 -1.94
CA THR A 193 0.52 -18.47 -2.51
C THR A 193 1.20 -17.31 -1.77
N ARG A 194 1.28 -17.33 -0.44
CA ARG A 194 1.97 -16.28 0.32
C ARG A 194 3.48 -16.23 0.00
N ARG A 195 4.11 -17.36 -0.34
CA ARG A 195 5.52 -17.45 -0.76
C ARG A 195 5.74 -17.00 -2.20
N SER A 196 4.76 -17.19 -3.10
CA SER A 196 4.85 -16.73 -4.49
C SER A 196 4.81 -15.20 -4.62
N MET A 197 4.27 -14.49 -3.61
CA MET A 197 4.32 -13.02 -3.50
C MET A 197 5.73 -12.53 -3.11
N VAL A 198 6.70 -12.79 -4.00
CA VAL A 198 8.06 -12.23 -3.95
C VAL A 198 8.02 -10.76 -4.38
N PHE A 199 8.71 -9.89 -3.65
CA PHE A 199 8.82 -8.48 -4.02
C PHE A 199 9.69 -8.27 -5.27
N ALA A 200 9.34 -7.27 -6.08
CA ALA A 200 10.07 -6.90 -7.29
C ALA A 200 11.57 -6.70 -7.00
N LYS A 201 12.42 -7.20 -7.89
CA LYS A 201 13.88 -7.30 -7.64
C LYS A 201 14.54 -5.93 -7.36
N HIS A 202 14.08 -4.87 -8.00
CA HIS A 202 14.64 -3.53 -7.79
C HIS A 202 14.39 -3.02 -6.35
N LEU A 203 13.19 -3.23 -5.80
CA LEU A 203 12.87 -2.88 -4.41
C LEU A 203 13.69 -3.69 -3.39
N ARG A 204 13.93 -4.98 -3.67
CA ARG A 204 14.83 -5.81 -2.85
C ARG A 204 16.23 -5.23 -2.80
N LEU A 205 16.80 -4.91 -3.97
CA LEU A 205 18.16 -4.36 -4.09
C LEU A 205 18.33 -3.02 -3.36
N VAL A 206 17.34 -2.11 -3.41
CA VAL A 206 17.36 -0.85 -2.65
C VAL A 206 17.34 -1.10 -1.13
N GLY A 207 16.48 -2.01 -0.67
CA GLY A 207 16.44 -2.41 0.73
C GLY A 207 17.73 -3.11 1.20
N ASP A 208 18.40 -3.86 0.32
CA ASP A 208 19.68 -4.53 0.59
C ASP A 208 20.87 -3.55 0.58
N GLU A 209 20.87 -2.53 -0.28
CA GLU A 209 21.83 -1.41 -0.16
C GLU A 209 21.64 -0.70 1.18
N PHE A 210 20.40 -0.37 1.56
CA PHE A 210 20.14 0.31 2.83
C PHE A 210 20.60 -0.52 4.04
N ARG A 211 20.30 -1.84 4.04
CA ARG A 211 20.80 -2.80 5.03
C ARG A 211 22.33 -2.78 5.14
N SER A 212 23.02 -2.88 4.00
CA SER A 212 24.49 -2.92 3.97
C SER A 212 25.12 -1.59 4.38
N ARG A 213 24.54 -0.46 3.95
CA ARG A 213 25.11 0.89 4.06
C ARG A 213 24.87 1.54 5.43
N TYR A 214 23.75 1.22 6.08
CA TYR A 214 23.35 1.88 7.32
C TYR A 214 23.18 0.94 8.52
N LEU A 215 22.95 -0.36 8.31
CA LEU A 215 22.53 -1.31 9.36
C LEU A 215 23.50 -2.48 9.61
N ASP A 216 24.67 -2.48 8.96
CA ASP A 216 25.70 -3.54 9.02
C ASP A 216 25.11 -4.95 8.74
N SER A 217 24.19 -5.01 7.76
CA SER A 217 23.32 -6.15 7.49
C SER A 217 23.49 -6.60 6.04
N ASN A 218 23.68 -7.91 5.84
CA ASN A 218 23.73 -8.56 4.53
C ASN A 218 23.35 -10.04 4.70
N ASP A 219 22.87 -10.69 3.63
CA ASP A 219 22.28 -12.04 3.73
C ASP A 219 23.24 -13.13 4.22
N VAL A 220 24.56 -12.97 4.01
CA VAL A 220 25.58 -13.95 4.40
C VAL A 220 25.83 -13.88 5.91
N ASP A 221 26.05 -12.68 6.45
CA ASP A 221 26.25 -12.47 7.89
C ASP A 221 24.95 -12.66 8.69
N ASP A 222 23.80 -12.38 8.08
CA ASP A 222 22.47 -12.48 8.69
C ASP A 222 21.85 -13.88 8.55
N LYS A 223 22.43 -14.73 7.69
CA LYS A 223 21.94 -16.09 7.36
C LYS A 223 20.52 -16.08 6.79
N THR A 224 20.20 -15.06 6.01
CA THR A 224 18.87 -14.87 5.41
C THR A 224 18.78 -15.34 3.96
N ASP A 225 19.94 -15.72 3.37
CA ASP A 225 20.15 -16.50 2.14
C ASP A 225 18.91 -16.63 1.24
N TYR A 226 18.78 -15.70 0.30
CA TYR A 226 17.68 -15.69 -0.65
C TYR A 226 17.87 -16.71 -1.79
N ASN A 227 16.74 -17.19 -2.33
CA ASN A 227 16.69 -18.02 -3.54
C ASN A 227 15.53 -17.52 -4.39
N GLU A 228 15.84 -17.07 -5.62
CA GLU A 228 14.87 -16.52 -6.58
C GLU A 228 13.78 -17.55 -6.94
N ASP A 229 14.10 -18.85 -6.94
CA ASP A 229 13.07 -19.89 -6.98
C ASP A 229 12.49 -20.09 -5.57
N TRP A 230 11.39 -19.40 -5.30
CA TRP A 230 10.71 -19.49 -4.01
C TRP A 230 10.25 -20.92 -3.69
N THR A 231 9.93 -21.75 -4.70
CA THR A 231 9.46 -23.13 -4.50
C THR A 231 10.55 -23.99 -3.87
N LYS A 232 11.81 -23.79 -4.28
CA LYS A 232 13.01 -24.47 -3.78
C LYS A 232 13.44 -24.00 -2.38
N ARG A 233 12.91 -22.87 -1.88
CA ARG A 233 13.30 -22.26 -0.59
C ARG A 233 12.90 -23.11 0.63
N LYS A 234 13.74 -24.08 1.00
CA LYS A 234 13.61 -24.96 2.17
C LYS A 234 14.53 -24.52 3.33
N ILE A 235 14.25 -23.36 3.91
CA ILE A 235 15.02 -22.85 5.06
C ILE A 235 14.63 -23.62 6.34
N ARG A 236 15.63 -24.07 7.12
CA ARG A 236 15.40 -24.68 8.43
C ARG A 236 14.96 -23.60 9.43
N SER A 237 13.83 -23.81 10.12
CA SER A 237 13.30 -22.90 11.14
C SER A 237 14.38 -22.47 12.14
N GLY A 238 14.61 -21.17 12.31
CA GLY A 238 15.68 -20.60 13.14
C GLY A 238 17.12 -20.90 12.67
N TYR A 239 17.35 -20.94 11.36
CA TYR A 239 18.69 -20.81 10.75
C TYR A 239 19.10 -19.33 10.61
N ALA A 240 18.15 -18.48 10.18
CA ALA A 240 18.34 -17.04 10.07
C ALA A 240 18.64 -16.39 11.43
N LYS A 241 19.57 -15.43 11.41
CA LYS A 241 20.10 -14.66 12.54
C LYS A 241 19.64 -13.20 12.51
N GLY A 242 19.42 -12.65 11.31
CA GLY A 242 19.05 -11.25 11.07
C GLY A 242 20.17 -10.25 11.38
N GLY A 243 20.07 -9.06 10.79
CA GLY A 243 21.02 -7.96 10.91
C GLY A 243 21.15 -7.40 12.33
N PRO A 244 22.27 -6.74 12.68
CA PRO A 244 22.57 -6.27 14.04
C PRO A 244 21.76 -5.04 14.49
N TYR A 245 20.49 -4.96 14.06
CA TYR A 245 19.55 -3.90 14.37
C TYR A 245 18.20 -4.45 14.84
N LEU A 246 17.47 -3.59 15.54
CA LEU A 246 16.06 -3.74 15.89
C LEU A 246 15.19 -3.10 14.78
N ALA A 247 14.08 -3.72 14.38
CA ALA A 247 13.09 -3.09 13.51
C ALA A 247 11.75 -2.85 14.22
N ILE A 248 11.17 -1.68 14.00
CA ILE A 248 9.89 -1.24 14.58
C ILE A 248 8.98 -0.76 13.44
N HIS A 249 7.77 -1.32 13.34
CA HIS A 249 6.70 -0.70 12.55
C HIS A 249 5.81 0.14 13.48
N LEU A 250 5.95 1.47 13.38
CA LEU A 250 5.22 2.44 14.20
C LEU A 250 4.11 3.11 13.38
N ARG A 251 2.93 2.47 13.34
CA ARG A 251 1.71 3.06 12.74
C ARG A 251 1.20 4.22 13.61
N ARG A 252 0.92 5.37 12.98
CA ARG A 252 0.43 6.60 13.62
C ARG A 252 -0.89 7.11 13.03
N LYS A 253 -0.90 7.56 11.76
CA LYS A 253 -1.88 8.52 11.20
C LYS A 253 -3.34 8.30 11.64
N ASP A 254 -3.98 7.29 11.08
CA ASP A 254 -5.39 6.95 11.28
C ASP A 254 -5.66 6.31 12.65
N PHE A 255 -4.70 5.52 13.15
CA PHE A 255 -4.79 4.88 14.47
C PHE A 255 -4.82 5.93 15.61
N LEU A 256 -4.20 7.11 15.43
CA LEU A 256 -4.32 8.25 16.36
C LEU A 256 -5.70 8.92 16.36
N TRP A 257 -6.65 8.48 15.53
CA TRP A 257 -8.05 8.92 15.59
C TRP A 257 -8.99 7.77 15.94
N GLY A 258 -8.81 6.58 15.35
CA GLY A 258 -9.65 5.40 15.61
C GLY A 258 -9.28 4.58 16.86
N HIS A 259 -8.01 4.54 17.26
CA HIS A 259 -7.45 3.60 18.25
C HIS A 259 -6.56 4.30 19.28
N ARG A 260 -7.01 5.47 19.77
CA ARG A 260 -6.20 6.37 20.64
C ARG A 260 -5.64 5.73 21.91
N GLU A 261 -6.39 4.81 22.51
CA GLU A 261 -6.01 4.17 23.79
C GLU A 261 -5.04 2.99 23.57
N ASP A 262 -5.06 2.38 22.38
CA ASP A 262 -4.15 1.30 21.95
C ASP A 262 -2.85 1.82 21.31
N VAL A 263 -2.62 3.13 21.24
CA VAL A 263 -1.41 3.75 20.64
C VAL A 263 -0.61 4.54 21.69
N PRO A 264 0.68 4.19 21.95
CA PRO A 264 1.48 4.87 22.95
C PRO A 264 1.88 6.29 22.52
N SER A 265 2.19 7.12 23.52
CA SER A 265 2.93 8.36 23.29
C SER A 265 4.35 8.07 22.78
N LEU A 266 4.92 9.00 22.01
CA LEU A 266 6.27 8.84 21.44
C LEU A 266 7.34 8.55 22.52
N PRO A 267 7.34 9.21 23.72
CA PRO A 267 8.29 8.85 24.78
C PRO A 267 8.12 7.42 25.31
N ALA A 268 6.89 6.91 25.44
CA ALA A 268 6.65 5.54 25.88
C ALA A 268 7.11 4.50 24.84
N ALA A 269 6.92 4.79 23.55
CA ALA A 269 7.47 3.98 22.46
C ALA A 269 9.01 3.99 22.48
N VAL A 270 9.64 5.16 22.58
CA VAL A 270 11.11 5.31 22.60
C VAL A 270 11.75 4.62 23.81
N ASN A 271 11.16 4.71 25.00
CA ASN A 271 11.65 3.98 26.17
C ASN A 271 11.59 2.45 25.95
N THR A 272 10.47 1.95 25.42
CA THR A 272 10.30 0.53 25.08
C THR A 272 11.35 0.06 24.07
N ILE A 273 11.64 0.87 23.05
CA ILE A 273 12.69 0.61 22.06
C ILE A 273 14.06 0.48 22.72
N ARG A 274 14.43 1.43 23.60
CA ARG A 274 15.74 1.41 24.29
C ARG A 274 15.91 0.24 25.24
N ASP A 275 14.85 -0.14 25.96
CA ASP A 275 14.89 -1.33 26.83
C ASP A 275 15.12 -2.62 26.02
N ILE A 276 14.50 -2.74 24.85
CA ILE A 276 14.71 -3.86 23.92
C ILE A 276 16.14 -3.85 23.37
N MET A 277 16.62 -2.71 22.87
CA MET A 277 17.99 -2.54 22.36
C MET A 277 19.04 -2.92 23.41
N LYS A 278 18.90 -2.41 24.63
CA LYS A 278 19.78 -2.70 25.77
C LYS A 278 19.74 -4.18 26.18
N LYS A 279 18.53 -4.78 26.25
CA LYS A 279 18.34 -6.20 26.59
C LYS A 279 18.99 -7.14 25.56
N HIS A 280 18.96 -6.78 24.29
CA HIS A 280 19.41 -7.63 23.19
C HIS A 280 20.77 -7.25 22.58
N LYS A 281 21.43 -6.20 23.12
CA LYS A 281 22.73 -5.68 22.67
C LYS A 281 22.71 -5.30 21.19
N LEU A 282 21.78 -4.40 20.84
CA LEU A 282 21.60 -3.85 19.50
C LEU A 282 21.81 -2.34 19.55
N ASP A 283 22.81 -1.84 18.83
CA ASP A 283 23.18 -0.42 18.84
C ASP A 283 22.46 0.40 17.75
N LYS A 284 21.74 -0.27 16.84
CA LYS A 284 20.99 0.33 15.73
C LYS A 284 19.51 -0.04 15.79
N VAL A 285 18.65 0.89 15.40
CA VAL A 285 17.20 0.67 15.24
C VAL A 285 16.68 1.28 13.95
N PHE A 286 15.91 0.50 13.20
CA PHE A 286 15.18 0.91 12.01
C PHE A 286 13.70 1.15 12.35
N ILE A 287 13.13 2.27 11.88
CA ILE A 287 11.73 2.62 12.09
C ILE A 287 11.04 2.81 10.74
N ALA A 288 10.14 1.87 10.41
CA ALA A 288 9.13 2.04 9.39
C ALA A 288 7.92 2.76 10.02
N THR A 289 7.52 3.91 9.48
CA THR A 289 6.43 4.71 10.06
C THR A 289 5.79 5.65 9.04
N ASP A 290 4.48 5.83 9.19
CA ASP A 290 3.67 6.79 8.46
C ASP A 290 3.43 8.10 9.23
N ALA A 291 4.18 8.32 10.32
CA ALA A 291 4.22 9.58 11.06
C ALA A 291 4.41 10.80 10.12
N ASP A 292 3.79 11.92 10.47
CA ASP A 292 4.04 13.21 9.81
C ASP A 292 5.39 13.82 10.22
N ASP A 293 5.87 14.81 9.47
CA ASP A 293 7.16 15.47 9.70
C ASP A 293 7.29 16.03 11.13
N ASP A 294 6.16 16.48 11.67
CA ASP A 294 6.04 17.03 13.01
C ASP A 294 6.27 15.93 14.08
N GLU A 295 5.70 14.73 13.92
CA GLU A 295 6.01 13.58 14.78
C GLU A 295 7.41 13.00 14.51
N LEU A 296 7.87 12.95 13.26
CA LEU A 296 9.20 12.47 12.89
C LEU A 296 10.31 13.30 13.53
N GLU A 297 10.19 14.63 13.52
CA GLU A 297 11.14 15.52 14.19
C GLU A 297 11.20 15.22 15.71
N LYS A 298 10.03 14.99 16.34
CA LYS A 298 9.93 14.60 17.75
C LYS A 298 10.55 13.23 18.03
N ILE A 299 10.35 12.24 17.16
CA ILE A 299 11.00 10.91 17.30
C ILE A 299 12.51 11.05 17.14
N SER A 300 13.01 11.81 16.15
CA SER A 300 14.45 12.00 15.93
C SER A 300 15.16 12.64 17.13
N LYS A 301 14.52 13.61 17.79
CA LYS A 301 15.02 14.27 19.02
C LYS A 301 15.02 13.31 20.22
N LEU A 302 14.03 12.42 20.30
CA LEU A 302 13.93 11.43 21.38
C LEU A 302 14.85 10.22 21.16
N LEU A 303 15.14 9.85 19.90
CA LEU A 303 15.86 8.64 19.49
C LEU A 303 16.84 8.93 18.31
N PRO A 304 17.92 9.73 18.51
CA PRO A 304 18.87 10.07 17.44
C PRO A 304 19.62 8.86 16.82
N GLU A 305 19.63 7.73 17.51
CA GLU A 305 20.15 6.45 17.02
C GLU A 305 19.29 5.79 15.93
N MET A 306 18.09 6.32 15.64
CA MET A 306 17.18 5.73 14.64
C MET A 306 17.68 5.86 13.20
N ARG A 307 17.28 4.91 12.36
CA ARG A 307 17.39 4.95 10.90
C ARG A 307 16.01 4.71 10.29
N ARG A 308 15.76 5.34 9.14
CA ARG A 308 14.53 5.26 8.36
C ARG A 308 14.92 5.27 6.88
N TYR A 309 14.15 4.61 6.03
CA TYR A 309 14.30 4.78 4.59
C TYR A 309 13.57 6.05 4.18
N GLU A 310 14.32 7.06 3.73
CA GLU A 310 13.80 8.37 3.36
C GLU A 310 14.08 8.59 1.87
N PRO A 311 13.12 8.27 0.98
CA PRO A 311 13.33 8.34 -0.46
C PRO A 311 13.51 9.77 -0.93
N THR A 312 14.39 9.96 -1.91
CA THR A 312 14.42 11.18 -2.72
C THR A 312 13.12 11.34 -3.53
N TRP A 313 12.88 12.54 -4.09
CA TRP A 313 11.76 12.77 -5.01
C TRP A 313 11.79 11.82 -6.23
N GLU A 314 12.97 11.52 -6.75
CA GLU A 314 13.18 10.61 -7.88
C GLU A 314 12.82 9.16 -7.49
N GLU A 315 13.26 8.69 -6.31
CA GLU A 315 12.91 7.37 -5.79
C GLU A 315 11.43 7.24 -5.41
N MET A 316 10.80 8.32 -4.93
CA MET A 316 9.37 8.34 -4.63
C MET A 316 8.54 8.36 -5.93
N GLU A 317 8.97 9.09 -6.96
CA GLU A 317 8.34 9.02 -8.28
C GLU A 317 8.57 7.65 -8.96
N LEU A 318 9.71 6.99 -8.73
CA LEU A 318 10.00 5.67 -9.30
C LEU A 318 9.25 4.54 -8.58
N TYR A 319 9.42 4.41 -7.25
CA TYR A 319 8.92 3.28 -6.47
C TYR A 319 7.48 3.47 -5.96
N LYS A 320 6.95 4.70 -5.94
CA LYS A 320 5.62 5.06 -5.41
C LYS A 320 5.45 4.73 -3.91
N ASP A 321 4.33 5.15 -3.31
CA ASP A 321 4.03 4.86 -1.90
C ASP A 321 3.99 3.33 -1.61
N GLY A 322 3.64 2.52 -2.60
CA GLY A 322 3.67 1.05 -2.53
C GLY A 322 5.08 0.46 -2.43
N GLY A 323 6.02 0.92 -3.26
CA GLY A 323 7.38 0.41 -3.30
C GLY A 323 8.20 0.87 -2.10
N VAL A 324 8.01 2.11 -1.65
CA VAL A 324 8.57 2.63 -0.39
C VAL A 324 8.09 1.78 0.80
N ALA A 325 6.79 1.49 0.88
CA ALA A 325 6.23 0.61 1.91
C ALA A 325 6.70 -0.86 1.81
N ILE A 326 7.18 -1.31 0.64
CA ILE A 326 7.82 -2.61 0.45
C ILE A 326 9.28 -2.57 0.92
N ILE A 327 10.03 -1.51 0.63
CA ILE A 327 11.41 -1.32 1.10
C ILE A 327 11.45 -1.30 2.64
N ASP A 328 10.55 -0.54 3.27
CA ASP A 328 10.34 -0.55 4.73
C ASP A 328 10.07 -1.98 5.25
N GLN A 329 9.16 -2.73 4.61
CA GLN A 329 8.86 -4.10 5.01
C GLN A 329 10.04 -5.06 4.81
N TRP A 330 10.83 -4.90 3.75
CA TRP A 330 12.00 -5.72 3.46
C TRP A 330 13.11 -5.47 4.49
N ILE A 331 13.39 -4.21 4.82
CA ILE A 331 14.35 -3.85 5.87
C ILE A 331 13.84 -4.33 7.24
N CYS A 332 12.54 -4.21 7.55
CA CYS A 332 11.97 -4.76 8.78
C CYS A 332 12.12 -6.29 8.87
N ALA A 333 11.93 -7.01 7.76
CA ALA A 333 11.94 -8.49 7.73
C ALA A 333 13.34 -9.11 7.93
N HIS A 334 14.41 -8.34 7.74
CA HIS A 334 15.80 -8.80 7.88
C HIS A 334 16.45 -8.44 9.23
N ALA A 335 15.73 -7.77 10.14
CA ALA A 335 16.21 -7.44 11.48
C ALA A 335 16.37 -8.70 12.36
N ARG A 336 17.27 -8.64 13.36
CA ARG A 336 17.40 -9.70 14.39
C ARG A 336 16.21 -9.76 15.34
N LEU A 337 15.49 -8.64 15.48
CA LEU A 337 14.20 -8.53 16.15
C LEU A 337 13.32 -7.55 15.38
N ALA A 338 12.06 -7.90 15.13
CA ALA A 338 11.07 -7.04 14.51
C ALA A 338 9.79 -7.02 15.35
N PHE A 339 9.20 -5.84 15.56
CA PHE A 339 7.93 -5.68 16.27
C PHE A 339 6.83 -5.17 15.35
N ILE A 340 5.73 -5.93 15.29
CA ILE A 340 4.52 -5.61 14.52
C ILE A 340 3.47 -5.08 15.51
N ARG A 341 2.98 -3.86 15.25
CA ARG A 341 1.81 -3.28 15.95
C ARG A 341 0.51 -3.77 15.31
N PHE A 342 -0.45 -4.17 16.14
CA PHE A 342 -1.86 -4.34 15.78
C PHE A 342 -2.67 -3.10 16.15
N SER A 343 -3.80 -2.88 15.49
CA SER A 343 -4.77 -1.80 15.81
C SER A 343 -5.50 -2.03 17.13
N ASP A 344 -5.70 -3.29 17.50
CA ASP A 344 -6.57 -3.71 18.59
C ASP A 344 -5.84 -4.74 19.48
N THR A 345 -6.00 -4.61 20.80
CA THR A 345 -5.40 -5.53 21.77
C THR A 345 -5.90 -6.97 21.60
N SER A 346 -7.15 -7.20 21.20
CA SER A 346 -7.70 -8.52 20.88
C SER A 346 -7.06 -9.13 19.63
N LEU A 347 -6.74 -8.33 18.60
CA LEU A 347 -6.01 -8.82 17.42
C LEU A 347 -4.56 -9.17 17.76
N ALA A 348 -3.92 -8.44 18.67
CA ALA A 348 -2.61 -8.82 19.21
C ALA A 348 -2.69 -10.10 20.08
N GLU A 349 -3.73 -10.24 20.91
CA GLU A 349 -3.96 -11.43 21.75
C GLU A 349 -4.33 -12.67 20.92
N ILE A 350 -5.08 -12.53 19.83
CA ILE A 350 -5.32 -13.56 18.82
C ILE A 350 -4.00 -13.93 18.13
N ALA A 351 -3.27 -12.96 17.57
CA ALA A 351 -2.01 -13.23 16.88
C ALA A 351 -0.95 -13.90 17.78
N VAL A 352 -0.94 -13.58 19.07
CA VAL A 352 -0.10 -14.25 20.09
C VAL A 352 -0.63 -15.65 20.40
N THR A 353 -1.92 -15.82 20.69
CA THR A 353 -2.53 -17.15 20.90
C THR A 353 -2.39 -18.06 19.67
N GLU A 354 -2.31 -17.48 18.47
CA GLU A 354 -2.13 -18.18 17.22
C GLU A 354 -0.68 -18.45 16.80
N MET A 355 0.33 -17.86 17.45
CA MET A 355 1.73 -18.02 17.01
C MET A 355 2.73 -18.27 18.13
N ASP A 356 2.51 -17.74 19.33
CA ASP A 356 3.28 -18.10 20.52
C ASP A 356 3.06 -19.57 20.87
N GLY A 357 4.11 -20.27 21.30
CA GLY A 357 4.05 -21.70 21.59
C GLY A 357 3.92 -22.61 20.35
N LYS A 358 3.40 -22.14 19.21
CA LYS A 358 3.17 -22.96 18.02
C LYS A 358 4.49 -23.44 17.39
N ARG A 359 4.49 -24.71 16.96
CA ARG A 359 5.68 -25.40 16.43
C ARG A 359 5.72 -25.41 14.90
N LEU A 360 6.21 -24.32 14.29
CA LEU A 360 6.51 -24.32 12.86
C LEU A 360 7.83 -25.06 12.58
N HIS A 361 7.70 -26.20 11.89
CA HIS A 361 8.78 -27.15 11.56
C HIS A 361 9.65 -27.57 12.76
N GLY A 362 8.99 -27.93 13.86
CA GLY A 362 9.62 -28.59 15.02
C GLY A 362 10.29 -27.64 16.03
N ARG A 363 10.27 -26.32 15.80
CA ARG A 363 10.67 -25.31 16.79
C ARG A 363 9.49 -24.42 17.17
N THR A 364 9.41 -24.11 18.46
CA THR A 364 8.47 -23.14 19.02
C THR A 364 8.82 -21.74 18.52
N ILE A 365 7.83 -21.00 18.01
CA ILE A 365 7.92 -19.55 17.86
C ILE A 365 7.50 -18.92 19.19
N ASN A 366 8.25 -17.90 19.63
CA ASN A 366 7.91 -17.11 20.80
C ASN A 366 7.39 -15.74 20.32
N VAL A 367 6.13 -15.41 20.58
CA VAL A 367 5.50 -14.13 20.21
C VAL A 367 4.88 -13.53 21.46
N SER A 368 5.50 -12.51 22.05
CA SER A 368 5.03 -11.91 23.30
C SER A 368 4.43 -10.52 23.09
N ILE A 369 3.27 -10.24 23.69
CA ILE A 369 2.68 -8.90 23.71
C ILE A 369 3.56 -7.97 24.54
N VAL A 370 4.22 -7.00 23.88
CA VAL A 370 4.88 -5.89 24.57
C VAL A 370 3.81 -4.87 24.98
N ARG A 371 3.14 -5.12 26.11
CA ARG A 371 2.20 -4.17 26.70
C ARG A 371 2.95 -2.93 27.20
N THR A 372 2.75 -1.79 26.54
CA THR A 372 3.29 -0.51 27.00
C THR A 372 2.66 -0.11 28.34
N LEU A 373 3.50 0.21 29.33
CA LEU A 373 3.06 0.59 30.68
C LEU A 373 2.15 1.83 30.64
N GLY A 374 0.87 1.62 30.95
CA GLY A 374 -0.17 2.65 30.94
C GLY A 374 -1.58 2.06 30.89
N TYR A 375 -1.77 0.96 30.15
CA TYR A 375 -3.07 0.30 30.03
C TYR A 375 -3.47 -0.39 31.35
N ARG A 376 -4.51 0.11 32.01
CA ARG A 376 -5.14 -0.58 33.16
C ARG A 376 -5.93 -1.79 32.64
N LYS A 377 -5.96 -2.89 33.40
CA LYS A 377 -6.86 -4.00 33.11
C LYS A 377 -8.30 -3.52 33.04
N HIS A 378 -8.93 -3.62 31.88
CA HIS A 378 -10.29 -4.15 31.85
C HIS A 378 -10.19 -5.66 32.05
N SER A 379 -10.75 -6.16 33.14
CA SER A 379 -10.75 -7.58 33.47
C SER A 379 -11.78 -8.32 32.63
N ALA A 380 -11.33 -9.30 31.87
CA ALA A 380 -12.21 -10.38 31.40
C ALA A 380 -12.74 -11.20 32.59
N LEU A 381 -13.79 -11.98 32.31
CA LEU A 381 -14.56 -12.86 33.21
C LEU A 381 -15.55 -12.15 34.14
N TRP A 382 -16.81 -12.55 33.98
CA TRP A 382 -17.87 -12.35 34.95
C TRP A 382 -17.67 -13.32 36.13
N SER A 383 -17.94 -12.87 37.35
CA SER A 383 -18.18 -13.74 38.51
C SER A 383 -19.17 -13.05 39.45
N GLU A 384 -20.11 -13.80 40.00
CA GLU A 384 -21.25 -13.27 40.75
C GLU A 384 -20.83 -12.67 42.11
N SER A 385 -21.10 -11.38 42.32
CA SER A 385 -21.50 -10.78 43.61
C SER A 385 -21.77 -9.29 43.41
N GLY A 386 -22.86 -8.78 43.99
CA GLY A 386 -23.34 -7.41 43.74
C GLY A 386 -22.93 -6.40 44.81
N ALA A 387 -22.58 -5.19 44.37
CA ALA A 387 -22.68 -3.97 45.17
C ALA A 387 -22.78 -2.75 44.22
N GLU A 388 -23.87 -1.99 44.28
CA GLU A 388 -23.95 -0.68 43.62
C GLU A 388 -23.11 0.35 44.38
N TYR A 389 -22.28 1.12 43.68
CA TYR A 389 -21.82 2.42 44.16
C TYR A 389 -21.51 3.37 42.99
N GLY A 390 -22.47 4.23 42.65
CA GLY A 390 -22.29 5.23 41.61
C GLY A 390 -21.67 6.53 42.13
N MET A 391 -20.84 7.20 41.33
CA MET A 391 -20.55 8.62 41.52
C MET A 391 -20.45 9.40 40.20
N ARG A 392 -20.72 10.70 40.31
CA ARG A 392 -21.14 11.57 39.20
C ARG A 392 -19.97 12.10 38.36
N ASP A 393 -20.25 12.20 37.08
CA ASP A 393 -19.52 12.98 36.08
C ASP A 393 -19.41 14.47 36.50
N LYS A 394 -18.29 15.13 36.16
CA LYS A 394 -18.11 16.59 36.26
C LYS A 394 -17.25 17.10 35.11
N ARG A 395 -17.91 17.68 34.11
CA ARG A 395 -17.27 18.35 32.97
C ARG A 395 -16.75 19.75 33.38
N SER A 396 -15.53 20.07 32.93
CA SER A 396 -14.93 21.41 32.94
C SER A 396 -13.99 21.46 31.72
N SER A 397 -14.46 21.94 30.57
CA SER A 397 -14.48 23.34 30.12
C SER A 397 -13.09 23.83 29.65
N SER A 398 -13.03 24.20 28.36
CA SER A 398 -11.81 24.58 27.65
C SER A 398 -11.35 26.01 27.93
N SER A 399 -10.05 26.26 27.71
CA SER A 399 -9.53 27.61 27.45
C SER A 399 -8.52 27.60 26.30
N LYS A 400 -8.32 28.76 25.67
CA LYS A 400 -7.49 28.98 24.47
C LYS A 400 -6.15 29.59 24.84
N TYR A 401 -5.12 29.37 24.03
CA TYR A 401 -3.94 30.26 23.97
C TYR A 401 -3.51 30.55 22.53
N THR A 402 -2.79 31.63 22.33
CA THR A 402 -2.63 32.35 21.05
C THR A 402 -1.18 32.40 20.57
N HIS A 403 -0.97 32.47 19.25
CA HIS A 403 0.35 32.62 18.63
C HIS A 403 1.00 34.00 18.83
N SER A 404 2.33 34.05 18.66
CA SER A 404 3.09 35.22 18.18
C SER A 404 4.34 34.73 17.42
N PRO A 405 4.79 35.39 16.32
CA PRO A 405 5.80 34.84 15.41
C PRO A 405 7.17 35.57 15.41
N GLY A 406 8.20 35.01 14.76
CA GLY A 406 9.48 35.68 14.55
C GLY A 406 10.36 35.16 13.39
N ALA A 407 10.82 36.09 12.54
CA ALA A 407 12.06 36.08 11.75
C ALA A 407 12.36 34.97 10.69
N ALA A 408 11.75 35.08 9.48
CA ALA A 408 12.38 34.70 8.20
C ALA A 408 11.62 35.32 7.01
N VAL A 409 12.05 36.49 6.47
CA VAL A 409 11.18 37.32 5.60
C VAL A 409 11.75 37.69 4.22
N GLY A 410 13.07 37.74 4.03
CA GLY A 410 13.72 38.30 2.82
C GLY A 410 13.21 37.76 1.48
N ALA A 411 13.66 36.55 1.08
CA ALA A 411 13.31 35.96 -0.22
C ALA A 411 11.79 35.74 -0.42
N SER A 412 11.04 35.56 0.67
CA SER A 412 9.59 35.32 0.62
C SER A 412 8.80 36.50 0.03
N MET A 413 9.28 37.74 0.19
CA MET A 413 8.52 38.94 -0.18
C MET A 413 8.43 39.17 -1.69
N ALA A 414 9.49 38.87 -2.46
CA ALA A 414 9.48 38.99 -3.91
C ALA A 414 8.51 37.98 -4.54
N ALA A 415 8.66 36.70 -4.20
CA ALA A 415 7.78 35.63 -4.67
C ALA A 415 6.31 35.84 -4.26
N LYS A 416 6.03 36.35 -3.04
CA LYS A 416 4.67 36.72 -2.62
C LYS A 416 4.07 37.85 -3.48
N ARG A 417 4.84 38.91 -3.77
CA ARG A 417 4.40 40.00 -4.66
C ARG A 417 4.14 39.51 -6.09
N GLN A 418 4.96 38.61 -6.61
CA GLN A 418 4.74 37.99 -7.92
C GLN A 418 3.48 37.10 -7.93
N ARG A 419 3.30 36.23 -6.93
CA ARG A 419 2.12 35.36 -6.80
C ARG A 419 0.81 36.16 -6.64
N GLN A 420 0.85 37.32 -5.98
CA GLN A 420 -0.31 38.21 -5.87
C GLN A 420 -0.66 38.90 -7.21
N LYS A 421 0.34 39.34 -7.99
CA LYS A 421 0.12 39.76 -9.39
C LYS A 421 -0.44 38.62 -10.26
N LEU A 422 0.00 37.37 -10.03
CA LEU A 422 -0.52 36.21 -10.75
C LEU A 422 -2.01 35.98 -10.48
N SER A 423 -2.50 36.15 -9.24
CA SER A 423 -3.94 36.02 -8.95
C SER A 423 -4.80 37.09 -9.64
N ASP A 424 -4.29 38.29 -9.87
CA ASP A 424 -5.00 39.34 -10.60
C ASP A 424 -5.03 39.04 -12.12
N VAL A 425 -3.90 38.61 -12.69
CA VAL A 425 -3.79 38.24 -14.13
C VAL A 425 -4.58 36.97 -14.46
N SER A 426 -4.57 35.97 -13.57
CA SER A 426 -5.30 34.70 -13.72
C SER A 426 -6.83 34.87 -13.66
N ARG A 427 -7.31 36.07 -13.29
CA ARG A 427 -8.72 36.46 -13.34
C ARG A 427 -9.14 37.11 -14.66
N SER A 428 -8.19 37.34 -15.59
CA SER A 428 -8.42 37.98 -16.89
C SER A 428 -7.98 37.13 -18.10
N LEU A 429 -7.16 36.09 -17.92
CA LEU A 429 -6.85 35.11 -18.98
C LEU A 429 -7.80 33.92 -18.88
N ASP A 430 -8.98 34.07 -19.46
CA ASP A 430 -9.83 32.94 -19.82
C ASP A 430 -9.49 32.44 -21.24
N VAL A 431 -9.87 31.21 -21.55
CA VAL A 431 -9.78 30.54 -22.86
C VAL A 431 -8.38 30.10 -23.33
N LEU A 432 -8.33 28.89 -23.89
CA LEU A 432 -7.26 28.28 -24.71
C LEU A 432 -5.98 27.71 -24.07
N TYR A 433 -5.74 27.72 -22.74
CA TYR A 433 -4.60 26.97 -22.15
C TYR A 433 -4.99 25.59 -21.57
N THR A 434 -4.00 24.70 -21.42
CA THR A 434 -4.13 23.44 -20.67
C THR A 434 -4.71 23.71 -19.28
N GLY A 435 -5.77 22.98 -18.91
CA GLY A 435 -6.72 23.34 -17.85
C GLY A 435 -6.14 24.00 -16.60
N TYR A 436 -6.85 25.03 -16.12
CA TYR A 436 -6.49 26.03 -15.10
C TYR A 436 -5.40 25.66 -14.07
N GLU A 437 -5.51 24.49 -13.43
CA GLU A 437 -4.53 23.98 -12.47
C GLU A 437 -3.12 23.79 -13.07
N SER A 438 -3.01 23.26 -14.28
CA SER A 438 -1.71 22.98 -14.93
C SER A 438 -0.95 24.27 -15.24
N TYR A 439 -1.63 25.27 -15.79
CA TYR A 439 -1.06 26.60 -16.01
C TYR A 439 -0.64 27.25 -14.68
N THR A 440 -1.49 27.16 -13.66
CA THR A 440 -1.22 27.70 -12.31
C THR A 440 -0.01 27.03 -11.65
N LYS A 441 0.16 25.71 -11.82
CA LYS A 441 1.34 24.96 -11.32
C LYS A 441 2.62 25.37 -12.06
N ILE A 442 2.60 25.45 -13.39
CA ILE A 442 3.75 25.89 -14.21
C ILE A 442 4.18 27.31 -13.81
N MET A 443 3.25 28.26 -13.75
CA MET A 443 3.55 29.65 -13.41
C MET A 443 4.07 29.80 -11.98
N ASN A 444 3.48 29.13 -10.99
CA ASN A 444 3.97 29.16 -9.61
C ASN A 444 5.38 28.60 -9.47
N LYS A 445 5.75 27.56 -10.26
CA LYS A 445 7.10 26.99 -10.25
C LYS A 445 8.12 27.88 -10.96
N LEU A 446 7.74 28.51 -12.07
CA LEU A 446 8.60 29.48 -12.75
C LEU A 446 8.84 30.74 -11.90
N ILE A 447 7.82 31.25 -11.20
CA ILE A 447 7.98 32.36 -10.22
C ILE A 447 8.92 31.97 -9.06
N GLU A 448 8.92 30.70 -8.66
CA GLU A 448 9.77 30.19 -7.57
C GLU A 448 11.24 30.01 -8.00
N LEU A 449 11.46 29.53 -9.23
CA LEU A 449 12.80 29.33 -9.80
C LEU A 449 13.43 30.63 -10.31
N HIS A 450 12.62 31.62 -10.69
CA HIS A 450 13.06 32.89 -11.29
C HIS A 450 12.48 34.11 -10.55
N PRO A 451 12.68 34.27 -9.22
CA PRO A 451 12.03 35.30 -8.41
C PRO A 451 12.39 36.74 -8.82
N ASP A 452 13.54 36.91 -9.46
CA ASP A 452 14.07 38.20 -9.94
C ASP A 452 13.70 38.52 -11.40
N ILE A 453 13.10 37.57 -12.14
CA ILE A 453 12.59 37.80 -13.51
C ILE A 453 11.16 38.29 -13.44
N GLU A 454 10.82 39.32 -14.21
CA GLU A 454 9.45 39.84 -14.26
C GLU A 454 8.45 38.81 -14.81
N LEU A 455 7.32 38.67 -14.10
CA LEU A 455 6.22 37.78 -14.44
C LEU A 455 5.74 37.90 -15.89
N GLN A 456 5.79 39.10 -16.48
CA GLN A 456 5.45 39.31 -17.89
C GLN A 456 6.41 38.55 -18.81
N LYS A 457 7.72 38.68 -18.62
CA LYS A 457 8.75 37.99 -19.43
C LYS A 457 8.68 36.46 -19.26
N ILE A 458 8.31 35.96 -18.07
CA ILE A 458 8.00 34.54 -17.84
C ILE A 458 6.80 34.10 -18.69
N THR A 459 5.70 34.86 -18.63
CA THR A 459 4.44 34.56 -19.36
C THR A 459 4.64 34.59 -20.88
N GLU A 460 5.36 35.59 -21.39
CA GLU A 460 5.71 35.75 -22.81
C GLU A 460 6.59 34.59 -23.31
N THR A 461 7.56 34.13 -22.49
CA THR A 461 8.43 32.99 -22.84
C THR A 461 7.65 31.68 -22.89
N LEU A 462 6.72 31.46 -21.96
CA LEU A 462 5.80 30.31 -21.97
C LEU A 462 4.86 30.34 -23.18
N ALA A 463 4.34 31.53 -23.54
CA ALA A 463 3.53 31.73 -24.74
C ALA A 463 4.34 31.51 -26.04
N SER A 464 5.61 31.89 -26.07
CA SER A 464 6.51 31.61 -27.21
C SER A 464 6.73 30.10 -27.38
N LEU A 465 7.06 29.37 -26.30
CA LEU A 465 7.22 27.92 -26.34
C LEU A 465 5.94 27.23 -26.85
N ARG A 466 4.77 27.68 -26.39
CA ARG A 466 3.48 27.21 -26.90
C ARG A 466 3.30 27.47 -28.40
N LYS A 467 3.74 28.62 -28.91
CA LYS A 467 3.66 28.98 -30.34
C LYS A 467 4.58 28.11 -31.20
N GLU A 468 5.78 27.81 -30.71
CA GLU A 468 6.71 26.84 -31.33
C GLU A 468 6.06 25.44 -31.42
N LEU A 469 5.36 25.02 -30.36
CA LEU A 469 4.63 23.75 -30.25
C LEU A 469 3.22 23.80 -30.88
N LYS A 470 3.09 24.47 -32.03
CA LYS A 470 1.85 24.57 -32.84
C LYS A 470 0.59 25.02 -32.07
N GLY A 471 0.77 25.77 -30.98
CA GLY A 471 -0.34 26.32 -30.19
C GLY A 471 -0.84 25.43 -29.05
N SER A 472 -0.12 24.36 -28.67
CA SER A 472 -0.49 23.50 -27.52
C SER A 472 0.71 23.18 -26.62
N LEU A 473 0.44 22.92 -25.34
CA LEU A 473 1.37 22.34 -24.36
C LEU A 473 0.83 21.01 -23.79
N TYR A 474 -0.29 20.52 -24.32
CA TYR A 474 -0.96 19.30 -23.83
C TYR A 474 -0.16 18.04 -24.20
N GLY A 475 -0.06 17.09 -23.26
CA GLY A 475 0.71 15.86 -23.44
C GLY A 475 2.21 15.97 -23.15
N LEU A 476 2.69 17.14 -22.71
CA LEU A 476 4.06 17.31 -22.20
C LEU A 476 4.09 17.29 -20.67
N TYR A 477 5.16 16.72 -20.11
CA TYR A 477 5.43 16.77 -18.68
C TYR A 477 5.65 18.22 -18.20
N LEU A 478 5.15 18.55 -17.01
CA LEU A 478 5.24 19.91 -16.45
C LEU A 478 6.71 20.31 -16.20
N SER A 479 7.56 19.36 -15.80
CA SER A 479 9.02 19.51 -15.71
C SER A 479 9.62 19.98 -17.03
N ASN A 480 9.41 19.25 -18.12
CA ASN A 480 9.95 19.57 -19.44
C ASN A 480 9.53 20.98 -19.92
N ILE A 481 8.30 21.42 -19.60
CA ILE A 481 7.83 22.78 -19.89
C ILE A 481 8.59 23.81 -19.04
N VAL A 482 8.66 23.60 -17.72
CA VAL A 482 9.35 24.50 -16.77
C VAL A 482 10.85 24.61 -17.08
N GLU A 483 11.51 23.50 -17.39
CA GLU A 483 12.93 23.46 -17.80
C GLU A 483 13.15 24.18 -19.13
N THR A 484 12.33 23.90 -20.14
CA THR A 484 12.47 24.54 -21.47
C THR A 484 12.24 26.06 -21.39
N VAL A 485 11.27 26.51 -20.58
CA VAL A 485 11.08 27.95 -20.32
C VAL A 485 12.24 28.51 -19.51
N SER A 486 12.72 27.82 -18.48
CA SER A 486 13.87 28.26 -17.67
C SER A 486 15.14 28.42 -18.52
N ALA A 487 15.43 27.46 -19.41
CA ALA A 487 16.55 27.52 -20.33
C ALA A 487 16.43 28.65 -21.36
N LYS A 488 15.20 28.97 -21.83
CA LYS A 488 14.94 30.15 -22.67
C LYS A 488 15.10 31.46 -21.89
N LEU A 489 14.65 31.51 -20.62
CA LEU A 489 14.80 32.68 -19.75
C LEU A 489 16.27 33.00 -19.48
N TYR A 490 17.09 32.02 -19.09
CA TYR A 490 18.54 32.24 -18.90
C TYR A 490 19.25 32.65 -20.20
N LYS A 491 18.86 32.08 -21.36
CA LYS A 491 19.34 32.50 -22.69
C LYS A 491 18.83 33.89 -23.14
N SER A 492 18.04 34.58 -22.32
CA SER A 492 17.57 35.95 -22.56
C SER A 492 18.14 36.96 -21.54
N LEU A 493 19.16 36.55 -20.80
CA LEU A 493 19.90 37.31 -19.78
C LEU A 493 21.43 37.26 -20.01
N ALA A 494 21.88 36.59 -21.08
CA ALA A 494 23.24 36.51 -21.59
C ALA A 494 23.25 36.95 -23.06
#